data_AF-A0A2E1VVA0-F1
#
_entry.id   AF-A0A2E1VVA0-F1
#
_cell.length_a   1.000
_cell.length_b   1.000
_cell.length_c   1.000
_cell.angle_alpha   90.00
_cell.angle_beta   90.00
_cell.angle_gamma   90.00
#
_symmetry.space_group_name_H-M   'P 1'
#
loop_
_entity.id
_entity.type
_entity.pdbx_description
1 polymer ?
#
loop_
_entity_poly.entity_id
_entity_poly.type
_entity_poly.pdbx_seq_one_letter_code
_entity_poly.pdbx_strand_id
1 'polypeptide(L)' 'MQLAVASQDAPWAIRFIKMAQEEAMAAEDHSDAIDLDAESASCPACGDEFSPQALQESGGRCPGCGLQLGAG' A
#
# COMPACT_ATOMS: atom_id res chain seq x y z
N MET A 1 26.88 35.54 -11.79
CA MET A 1 26.07 35.33 -10.57
C MET A 1 25.75 33.85 -10.49
N GLN A 2 26.33 33.12 -9.54
CA GLN A 2 26.02 31.70 -9.32
C GLN A 2 25.26 31.59 -8.01
N LEU A 3 23.93 31.47 -8.07
CA LEU A 3 23.11 31.13 -6.90
C LEU A 3 22.98 29.61 -6.82
N ALA A 4 23.95 28.98 -6.16
CA ALA A 4 23.83 27.62 -5.66
C ALA A 4 23.91 27.65 -4.13
N VAL A 5 22.98 28.36 -3.49
CA VAL A 5 22.64 28.11 -2.08
C VAL A 5 21.69 26.92 -2.08
N ALA A 6 22.26 25.72 -2.19
CA ALA A 6 21.57 24.53 -1.71
C ALA A 6 21.43 24.74 -0.20
N SER A 7 20.19 24.95 0.24
CA SER A 7 19.84 25.37 1.60
C SER A 7 20.59 24.53 2.64
N GLN A 8 21.34 25.19 3.52
CA GLN A 8 22.04 24.55 4.64
C GLN A 8 21.06 23.83 5.58
N ASP A 9 19.75 24.10 5.45
CA ASP A 9 18.66 23.50 6.20
C ASP A 9 18.11 22.20 5.57
N ALA A 10 18.60 21.79 4.40
CA ALA A 10 18.16 20.55 3.75
C ALA A 10 18.22 19.31 4.67
N PRO A 11 19.27 19.11 5.50
CA PRO A 11 19.31 17.99 6.42
C PRO A 11 18.21 18.05 7.48
N TRP A 12 17.88 19.24 7.96
CA TRP A 12 16.83 19.45 8.97
C TRP A 12 15.43 19.29 8.37
N ALA A 13 15.21 19.82 7.16
CA ALA A 13 13.96 19.64 6.43
C ALA A 13 13.66 18.16 6.15
N ILE A 14 14.67 17.39 5.74
CA ILE A 14 14.53 15.94 5.53
C ILE A 14 14.17 15.22 6.84
N ARG A 15 14.76 15.63 7.97
CA ARG A 15 14.43 15.03 9.28
C ARG A 15 13.00 15.31 9.72
N PHE A 16 12.50 16.54 9.50
CA PHE A 16 11.12 16.86 9.82
C PHE A 16 10.12 16.06 8.98
N ILE A 17 10.40 15.91 7.68
CA ILE A 17 9.55 15.10 6.78
C ILE A 17 9.56 13.64 7.23
N LYS A 18 10.72 13.10 7.63
CA LYS A 18 10.81 11.72 8.15
C LYS A 18 10.02 11.52 9.43
N MET A 19 10.16 12.41 10.42
CA MET A 19 9.39 12.31 11.67
C MET A 19 7.89 12.39 11.41
N ALA A 20 7.44 13.30 10.54
CA ALA A 20 6.03 13.38 10.17
C ALA A 20 5.52 12.12 9.42
N GLN A 21 6.37 11.48 8.61
CA GLN A 21 6.05 10.20 7.99
C GLN A 21 5.97 9.06 9.00
N GLU A 22 6.88 9.00 9.98
CA GLU A 22 6.86 7.99 11.04
C GLU A 22 5.59 8.11 11.90
N GLU A 23 5.15 9.34 12.22
CA GLU A 23 3.89 9.57 12.93
C GLU A 23 2.66 9.15 12.12
N ALA A 24 2.66 9.39 10.80
CA ALA A 24 1.58 8.95 9.91
C ALA A 24 1.56 7.41 9.77
N MET A 25 2.72 6.78 9.59
CA MET A 25 2.84 5.32 9.46
C MET A 25 2.53 4.57 10.75
N ALA A 26 2.71 5.19 11.92
CA ALA A 26 2.32 4.61 13.20
C ALA A 26 0.80 4.66 13.46
N ALA A 27 0.07 5.53 12.75
CA ALA A 27 -1.39 5.67 12.86
C ALA A 27 -2.15 4.80 11.86
N GLU A 28 -1.51 4.39 10.77
CA GLU A 28 -2.12 3.56 9.73
C GLU A 28 -1.52 2.15 9.77
N ASP A 29 -2.28 1.22 10.36
CA ASP A 29 -2.05 -0.23 10.28
C ASP A 29 -2.27 -0.66 8.83
N HIS A 30 -1.26 -0.46 7.97
CA HIS A 30 -1.23 -0.92 6.58
C HIS A 30 -0.98 -2.44 6.52
N SER A 31 -1.73 -3.22 7.28
CA SER A 31 -1.97 -4.61 6.97
C SER A 31 -3.10 -4.72 5.96
N ASP A 32 -2.92 -4.15 4.76
CA ASP A 32 -3.68 -4.55 3.56
C ASP A 32 -3.21 -5.94 3.07
N ALA A 33 -2.87 -6.82 3.99
CA ALA A 33 -2.64 -8.22 3.72
C ALA A 33 -4.02 -8.86 3.59
N ILE A 34 -4.34 -9.37 2.40
CA ILE A 34 -5.53 -10.22 2.25
C ILE A 34 -5.28 -11.47 3.09
N ASP A 35 -6.04 -11.61 4.17
CA ASP A 35 -6.05 -12.82 4.99
C ASP A 35 -6.58 -13.97 4.12
N LEU A 36 -5.68 -14.89 3.77
CA LEU A 36 -5.99 -16.03 2.92
C LEU A 36 -6.77 -17.12 3.67
N ASP A 37 -6.84 -17.05 5.00
CA ASP A 37 -7.62 -17.94 5.86
C ASP A 37 -9.03 -17.36 6.16
N ALA A 38 -9.32 -16.14 5.72
CA ALA A 38 -10.65 -15.54 5.85
C ALA A 38 -11.68 -16.23 4.95
N GLU A 39 -12.93 -16.34 5.44
CA GLU A 39 -14.03 -16.96 4.69
C GLU A 39 -14.39 -16.18 3.41
N SER A 40 -14.10 -14.88 3.38
CA SER A 40 -14.25 -14.00 2.23
C SER A 40 -13.18 -12.90 2.22
N ALA A 41 -12.82 -12.45 1.02
CA ALA A 41 -11.91 -11.34 0.77
C ALA A 41 -12.59 -10.31 -0.15
N SER A 42 -12.34 -9.03 0.09
CA SER A 42 -12.88 -7.94 -0.74
C SER A 42 -11.78 -7.34 -1.61
N CYS A 43 -12.10 -7.01 -2.86
CA CYS A 43 -11.16 -6.33 -3.74
C CYS A 43 -10.97 -4.88 -3.28
N PRO A 44 -9.75 -4.42 -2.98
CA PRO A 44 -9.52 -3.02 -2.60
C PRO A 44 -9.82 -2.02 -3.73
N ALA A 45 -9.87 -2.47 -5.00
CA ALA A 45 -10.11 -1.58 -6.13
C ALA A 45 -11.58 -1.50 -6.55
N CYS A 46 -12.29 -2.63 -6.64
CA CYS A 46 -13.69 -2.64 -7.08
C CYS A 46 -14.70 -2.91 -5.96
N GLY A 47 -14.24 -3.32 -4.78
CA GLY A 47 -15.11 -3.66 -3.66
C GLY A 47 -15.85 -5.00 -3.82
N ASP A 48 -15.65 -5.74 -4.92
CA ASP A 48 -16.26 -7.07 -5.07
C ASP A 48 -15.75 -8.03 -3.98
N GLU A 49 -16.68 -8.77 -3.40
CA GLU A 49 -16.41 -9.80 -2.40
C GLU A 49 -16.29 -11.16 -3.09
N PHE A 50 -15.23 -11.90 -2.79
CA PHE A 50 -14.93 -13.20 -3.39
C PHE A 50 -14.27 -14.13 -2.36
N SER A 51 -14.33 -15.44 -2.60
CA SER A 51 -13.60 -16.40 -1.78
C SER A 51 -12.10 -16.39 -2.12
N PRO A 52 -11.18 -16.56 -1.14
CA PRO A 52 -9.75 -16.65 -1.42
C PRO A 52 -9.40 -17.81 -2.36
N GLN A 53 -10.19 -18.90 -2.37
CA GLN A 53 -10.03 -19.98 -3.34
C GLN A 53 -10.28 -19.53 -4.79
N ALA A 54 -11.29 -18.69 -5.03
CA ALA A 54 -11.54 -18.12 -6.35
C ALA A 54 -10.35 -17.26 -6.82
N LEU A 55 -9.65 -16.62 -5.89
CA LEU A 55 -8.42 -15.88 -6.19
C LEU A 55 -7.25 -16.81 -6.57
N GLN A 56 -7.15 -18.00 -5.96
CA GLN A 56 -6.14 -19.00 -6.34
C GLN A 56 -6.44 -19.60 -7.72
N GLU A 57 -7.70 -19.94 -8.00
CA GLU A 57 -8.12 -20.46 -9.31
C GLU A 57 -7.90 -19.46 -10.44
N SER A 58 -8.04 -18.16 -10.15
CA SER A 58 -7.83 -17.08 -11.11
C SER A 58 -6.36 -16.66 -11.26
N GLY A 59 -5.41 -17.35 -10.61
CA GLY A 59 -3.98 -17.03 -10.68
C GLY A 59 -3.62 -15.71 -10.00
N GLY A 60 -4.32 -15.38 -8.90
CA GLY A 60 -4.08 -14.18 -8.12
C GLY A 60 -4.82 -12.94 -8.64
N ARG A 61 -5.91 -13.10 -9.43
CA ARG A 61 -6.68 -11.99 -10.01
C ARG A 61 -8.08 -11.86 -9.44
N CYS A 62 -8.51 -10.65 -9.13
CA CYS A 62 -9.89 -10.41 -8.73
C CYS A 62 -10.87 -10.89 -9.83
N PRO A 63 -11.88 -11.71 -9.51
CA PRO A 63 -12.86 -12.21 -10.49
C PRO A 63 -13.81 -11.11 -11.02
N GLY A 64 -13.99 -10.01 -10.28
CA GLY A 64 -14.83 -8.89 -10.70
C GLY A 64 -14.13 -7.93 -11.67
N CYS A 65 -12.98 -7.38 -11.27
CA CYS A 65 -12.28 -6.34 -12.03
C CYS A 65 -10.98 -6.79 -12.72
N GLY A 66 -10.50 -8.00 -12.47
CA GLY A 66 -9.26 -8.53 -13.06
C GLY A 66 -7.96 -7.99 -12.47
N LEU A 67 -8.03 -7.16 -11.41
CA LEU A 67 -6.86 -6.62 -10.71
C LEU A 67 -5.99 -7.75 -10.14
N GLN A 68 -4.67 -7.65 -10.30
CA GLN A 68 -3.72 -8.59 -9.70
C GLN A 68 -3.58 -8.31 -8.20
N LEU A 69 -4.00 -9.26 -7.36
CA LEU A 69 -3.97 -9.18 -5.89
C LEU A 69 -2.95 -10.15 -5.26
N GLY A 70 -2.54 -11.19 -5.98
CA GLY A 70 -1.49 -12.12 -5.54
C GLY A 70 -0.19 -11.95 -6.34
N ALA A 71 0.96 -11.92 -5.64
CA ALA A 71 2.26 -12.14 -6.28
C ALA A 71 2.39 -13.63 -6.61
N GLY A 72 2.54 -13.95 -7.89
CA GLY A 72 2.84 -15.32 -8.34
C GLY A 72 4.24 -15.76 -7.96
#